data_AF-A0A0L0EQ88-F1
#
_entry.id   AF-A0A0L0EQ88-F1
#
_cell.length_a   1.000
_cell.length_b   1.000
_cell.length_c   1.000
_cell.angle_alpha   90.00
_cell.angle_beta   90.00
_cell.angle_gamma   90.00
#
_symmetry.space_group_name_H-M   'P 1'
#
loop_
_entity.id
_entity.type
_entity.pdbx_description
1 polymer ?
#
loop_
_entity_poly.entity_id
_entity_poly.type
_entity_poly.pdbx_seq_one_letter_code
_entity_poly.pdbx_strand_id
1 'polypeptide(L)'
;FRDAYKEVSGVSRTVRGPSMSAGPGKVEVSGVTEINGEKVFVLRFIQARNPDWVQRPFFAKYDEEATWLDGLKPAFGEEKFFWQDEYDAM
;
A
#
# COMPACT_ATOMS: atom_id res chain seq x y z
N PHE A 1 -1.42 -0.45 14.70
CA PHE A 1 -2.84 -0.74 14.35
C PHE A 1 -3.21 -2.21 14.57
N ARG A 2 -2.37 -3.19 14.18
CA ARG A 2 -2.68 -4.63 14.31
C ARG A 2 -3.00 -5.05 15.74
N ASP A 3 -2.28 -4.54 16.74
CA ASP A 3 -2.53 -4.91 18.13
C ASP A 3 -3.89 -4.41 18.63
N ALA A 4 -4.24 -3.15 18.35
CA ALA A 4 -5.60 -2.65 18.62
C ALA A 4 -6.67 -3.49 17.90
N TYR A 5 -6.39 -3.99 16.70
CA TYR A 5 -7.29 -4.84 15.92
C TYR A 5 -7.54 -6.23 16.56
N LYS A 6 -6.59 -6.75 17.34
CA LYS A 6 -6.72 -8.03 18.07
C LYS A 6 -7.68 -7.90 19.26
N GLU A 7 -7.69 -6.72 19.89
CA GLU A 7 -8.48 -6.42 21.10
C GLU A 7 -9.94 -6.05 20.82
N VAL A 8 -10.36 -5.99 19.55
CA VAL A 8 -11.75 -5.66 19.17
C VAL A 8 -12.50 -6.86 18.60
N SER A 9 -13.80 -6.90 18.86
CA SER A 9 -14.72 -7.92 18.34
C SER A 9 -14.82 -7.86 16.81
N GLY A 10 -15.26 -8.95 16.19
CA GLY A 10 -15.40 -9.04 14.72
C GLY A 10 -16.32 -7.97 14.12
N VAL A 11 -17.30 -7.47 14.89
CA VAL A 11 -18.22 -6.40 14.44
C VAL A 11 -17.48 -5.08 14.22
N SER A 12 -16.41 -4.82 14.98
CA SER A 12 -15.59 -3.62 14.86
C SER A 12 -14.48 -3.73 13.80
N ARG A 13 -14.31 -4.91 13.16
CA ARG A 13 -13.26 -5.18 12.16
C ARG A 13 -13.65 -4.73 10.74
N THR A 14 -14.50 -3.71 10.65
CA THR A 14 -14.86 -3.04 9.38
C THR A 14 -13.94 -1.85 9.09
N VAL A 15 -13.17 -1.40 10.09
CA VAL A 15 -12.21 -0.30 9.94
C VAL A 15 -11.03 -0.72 9.07
N ARG A 16 -10.64 0.12 8.13
CA ARG A 16 -9.50 -0.16 7.23
C ARG A 16 -8.17 0.14 7.93
N GLY A 17 -7.09 -0.43 7.41
CA GLY A 17 -5.74 -0.12 7.86
C GLY A 17 -5.37 1.34 7.64
N PRO A 18 -4.16 1.76 8.04
CA PRO A 18 -3.63 3.07 7.70
C PRO A 18 -3.78 3.33 6.20
N SER A 19 -4.33 4.47 5.83
CA SER A 19 -4.52 4.82 4.43
C SER A 19 -4.17 6.26 4.18
N MET A 20 -3.73 6.54 2.95
CA MET A 20 -3.32 7.86 2.50
C MET A 20 -3.99 8.17 1.16
N SER A 21 -4.35 9.45 0.98
CA SER A 21 -4.74 9.97 -0.33
C SER A 21 -3.47 10.34 -1.10
N ALA A 22 -3.40 9.95 -2.36
CA ALA A 22 -2.32 10.29 -3.27
C ALA A 22 -2.87 10.64 -4.66
N GLY A 23 -2.02 11.21 -5.52
CA GLY A 23 -2.35 11.51 -6.93
C GLY A 23 -3.01 10.35 -7.71
N PRO A 24 -2.41 9.14 -7.73
CA PRO A 24 -2.96 7.98 -8.45
C PRO A 24 -4.19 7.36 -7.77
N GLY A 25 -4.46 7.69 -6.49
CA GLY A 25 -5.58 7.12 -5.75
C GLY A 25 -5.40 7.13 -4.24
N LYS A 26 -6.35 6.51 -3.54
CA LYS A 26 -6.27 6.26 -2.10
C LYS A 26 -5.67 4.88 -1.85
N VAL A 27 -4.52 4.86 -1.18
CA VAL A 27 -3.75 3.65 -0.89
C VAL A 27 -3.91 3.26 0.57
N GLU A 28 -4.13 1.97 0.83
CA GLU A 28 -4.14 1.37 2.16
C GLU A 28 -2.85 0.56 2.38
N VAL A 29 -2.26 0.72 3.55
CA VAL A 29 -1.22 -0.15 4.08
C VAL A 29 -1.89 -1.35 4.75
N SER A 30 -1.85 -2.49 4.06
CA SER A 30 -2.39 -3.75 4.59
C SER A 30 -1.50 -4.32 5.71
N GLY A 31 -0.21 -3.99 5.69
CA GLY A 31 0.74 -4.34 6.73
C GLY A 31 2.18 -4.24 6.27
N VAL A 32 3.07 -4.77 7.10
CA VAL A 32 4.49 -4.97 6.81
C VAL A 32 4.77 -6.46 6.91
N THR A 33 5.54 -6.99 5.97
CA THR A 33 5.95 -8.40 5.95
C THR A 33 7.39 -8.53 5.46
N GLU A 34 7.94 -9.73 5.55
CA GLU A 34 9.23 -10.09 4.97
C GLU A 34 9.01 -11.09 3.84
N ILE A 35 9.61 -10.83 2.67
CA ILE A 35 9.57 -11.70 1.49
C ILE A 35 10.99 -11.83 0.98
N ASN A 36 11.50 -13.05 0.85
CA ASN A 36 12.88 -13.32 0.41
C ASN A 36 13.96 -12.57 1.24
N GLY A 37 13.73 -12.39 2.54
CA GLY A 37 14.64 -11.64 3.43
C GLY A 37 14.56 -10.12 3.30
N GLU A 38 13.69 -9.59 2.43
CA GLU A 38 13.43 -8.16 2.28
C GLU A 38 12.17 -7.76 3.06
N LYS A 39 12.31 -6.79 3.97
CA LYS A 39 11.19 -6.18 4.67
C LYS A 39 10.46 -5.23 3.72
N VAL A 40 9.14 -5.43 3.56
CA VAL A 40 8.31 -4.70 2.58
C VAL A 40 7.01 -4.22 3.19
N PHE A 41 6.51 -3.09 2.69
CA PHE A 41 5.12 -2.69 2.86
C PHE A 41 4.23 -3.45 1.89
N VAL A 42 3.08 -3.92 2.38
CA VAL A 42 2.01 -4.49 1.57
C VAL A 42 0.94 -3.42 1.37
N LEU A 43 0.72 -3.04 0.12
CA LEU A 43 -0.12 -1.91 -0.27
C LEU A 43 -1.22 -2.37 -1.22
N ARG A 44 -2.35 -1.66 -1.22
CA ARG A 44 -3.38 -1.78 -2.26
C ARG A 44 -4.12 -0.47 -2.44
N PHE A 45 -4.63 -0.21 -3.63
CA PHE A 45 -5.58 0.87 -3.82
C PHE A 45 -6.95 0.48 -3.27
N ILE A 46 -7.53 1.32 -2.43
CA ILE A 46 -8.95 1.23 -2.03
C ILE A 46 -9.84 2.14 -2.90
N GLN A 47 -9.22 3.05 -3.65
CA GLN A 47 -9.78 3.87 -4.70
C GLN A 47 -8.62 4.27 -5.62
N ALA A 48 -8.80 4.29 -6.94
CA ALA A 48 -7.75 4.61 -7.89
C ALA A 48 -8.30 5.40 -9.09
N ARG A 49 -7.41 6.06 -9.84
CA ARG A 49 -7.73 6.75 -11.12
C ARG A 49 -8.21 5.75 -12.17
N ASN A 50 -7.49 4.65 -12.35
CA ASN A 50 -7.98 3.49 -13.09
C ASN A 50 -8.64 2.50 -12.11
N PRO A 51 -9.93 2.15 -12.31
CA PRO A 51 -10.63 1.12 -11.53
C PRO A 51 -9.92 -0.25 -11.49
N ASP A 52 -9.17 -0.62 -12.53
CA ASP A 52 -8.47 -1.92 -12.62
C ASP A 52 -7.31 -2.05 -11.64
N TRP A 53 -6.84 -0.95 -11.05
CA TRP A 53 -5.79 -0.97 -10.01
C TRP A 53 -6.36 -1.28 -8.62
N VAL A 54 -7.68 -1.15 -8.43
CA VAL A 54 -8.32 -1.26 -7.12
C VAL A 54 -8.23 -2.69 -6.57
N GLN A 55 -7.87 -2.80 -5.29
CA GLN A 55 -7.62 -4.05 -4.56
C GLN A 55 -6.52 -4.95 -5.12
N ARG A 56 -5.79 -4.55 -6.16
CA ARG A 56 -4.57 -5.24 -6.61
C ARG A 56 -3.44 -5.00 -5.60
N PRO A 57 -2.90 -6.05 -4.95
CA PRO A 57 -1.79 -5.89 -4.04
C PRO A 57 -0.51 -5.50 -4.78
N PHE A 58 0.29 -4.65 -4.16
CA PHE A 58 1.64 -4.32 -4.60
C PHE A 58 2.55 -4.08 -3.41
N PHE A 59 3.86 -4.09 -3.65
CA PHE A 59 4.88 -4.07 -2.60
C PHE A 59 5.81 -2.89 -2.79
N ALA A 60 6.13 -2.23 -1.68
CA ALA A 60 7.16 -1.22 -1.61
C ALA A 60 8.23 -1.65 -0.61
N LYS A 61 9.48 -1.23 -0.82
CA LYS A 61 10.53 -1.41 0.17
C LYS A 61 10.11 -0.76 1.48
N TYR A 62 10.41 -1.42 2.60
CA TYR A 62 10.19 -0.80 3.89
C TYR A 62 11.18 0.35 4.08
N ASP A 63 10.65 1.52 4.42
CA ASP A 63 11.39 2.75 4.67
C ASP A 63 10.70 3.49 5.82
N GLU A 64 11.45 3.79 6.88
CA GLU A 64 10.94 4.43 8.10
C GLU A 64 10.83 5.95 7.97
N GLU A 65 11.55 6.53 7.01
CA GLU A 65 11.55 7.97 6.74
C GLU A 65 10.54 8.35 5.64
N ALA A 66 10.11 7.37 4.83
CA ALA A 66 9.08 7.58 3.82
C ALA A 66 7.72 7.94 4.46
N THR A 67 7.26 9.16 4.21
CA THR A 67 5.98 9.67 4.74
C THR A 67 4.82 9.49 3.77
N TRP A 68 5.09 9.55 2.46
CA TRP A 68 4.08 9.60 1.39
C TRP A 68 4.36 8.57 0.30
N LEU A 69 3.36 8.29 -0.54
CA LEU A 69 3.43 7.27 -1.61
C LEU A 69 4.57 7.51 -2.60
N ASP A 70 4.85 8.77 -2.92
CA ASP A 70 5.92 9.22 -3.82
C ASP A 70 7.33 9.09 -3.20
N GLY A 71 7.42 8.98 -1.87
CA GLY A 71 8.65 8.63 -1.17
C GLY A 71 8.96 7.13 -1.18
N LEU A 72 8.00 6.28 -1.56
CA LEU A 72 8.18 4.83 -1.57
C LEU A 72 8.82 4.35 -2.86
N LYS A 73 9.65 3.31 -2.74
CA LYS A 73 10.28 2.61 -3.86
C LYS A 73 9.68 1.23 -4.05
N PRO A 74 9.53 0.74 -5.29
CA PRO A 74 9.10 -0.63 -5.54
C PRO A 74 10.03 -1.66 -4.87
N ALA A 75 9.44 -2.72 -4.34
CA ALA A 75 10.20 -3.83 -3.76
C ALA A 75 10.88 -4.70 -4.83
N PHE A 76 11.73 -5.64 -4.42
CA PHE A 76 12.28 -6.70 -5.29
C PHE A 76 13.18 -6.21 -6.44
N GLY A 77 13.67 -4.98 -6.36
CA GLY A 77 14.53 -4.40 -7.40
C GLY A 77 13.79 -3.90 -8.64
N GLU A 78 12.46 -3.85 -8.59
CA GLU A 78 11.65 -3.25 -9.66
C GLU A 78 11.94 -1.75 -9.77
N GLU A 79 11.96 -1.23 -11.00
CA GLU A 79 12.19 0.21 -11.25
C GLU A 79 10.93 1.04 -11.03
N LYS A 80 9.75 0.44 -11.27
CA LYS A 80 8.46 1.13 -11.23
C LYS A 80 7.37 0.29 -10.57
N PHE A 81 6.37 0.96 -10.01
CA PHE A 81 5.12 0.31 -9.62
C PHE A 81 4.27 0.01 -10.84
N PHE A 82 3.43 -1.03 -10.76
CA PHE A 82 2.59 -1.49 -11.87
C PHE A 82 1.64 -0.42 -12.46
N TRP A 83 1.38 0.66 -11.72
CA TRP A 83 0.45 1.74 -12.08
C TRP A 83 1.14 3.03 -12.56
N GLN A 84 2.47 3.15 -12.42
CA GLN A 84 3.17 4.41 -12.67
C GLN A 84 3.12 4.85 -14.13
N ASP A 85 3.47 3.98 -15.08
CA ASP A 85 3.49 4.34 -16.50
C ASP A 85 2.12 4.78 -17.01
N GLU A 86 1.06 4.11 -16.55
CA GLU A 86 -0.30 4.46 -16.94
C GLU A 86 -0.76 5.75 -16.28
N TYR A 87 -0.39 5.99 -15.01
CA TYR A 87 -0.70 7.24 -14.31
C TYR A 87 0.02 8.45 -14.92
N ASP A 88 1.29 8.30 -15.30
CA ASP A 88 2.11 9.37 -15.89
C ASP A 88 1.62 9.76 -17.30
N ALA A 89 0.86 8.88 -17.97
CA ALA A 89 0.27 9.12 -19.28
C ALA A 89 -1.13 9.78 -19.24
N MET A 90 -1.72 9.97 -18.04
CA MET A 90 -3.03 10.60 -17.83
C MET A 90 -2.95 12.12 -17.69
#